data_AF-A0A1Y1KIU7-F1
#
_entry.id   AF-A0A1Y1KIU7-F1
#
_cell.length_a   1.000
_cell.length_b   1.000
_cell.length_c   1.000
_cell.angle_alpha   90.00
_cell.angle_beta   90.00
_cell.angle_gamma   90.00
#
_symmetry.space_group_name_H-M   'P 1'
#
loop_
_entity.id
_entity.type
_entity.pdbx_description
1 polymer ?
#
loop_
_entity_poly.entity_id
_entity_poly.type
_entity_poly.pdbx_seq_one_letter_code
_entity_poly.pdbx_strand_id
1 'polypeptide(L)'
;QVKWYQKILEKDIDAVNGAGGKRESKTRLLNIVMQLRKCCNHPYLFEGAEPGPPYTTDEHLVYNAGKMAVLDKLLVRLQKQGSRVLIFSQMSRLLDILEDYCVFRDYKYCRIDGGTAHE
;
A
#
# COMPACT_ATOMS: atom_id res chain seq x y z
N GLN A 1 4.86 -2.97 -8.93
CA GLN A 1 3.46 -3.46 -8.71
C GLN A 1 3.04 -4.58 -9.67
N VAL A 2 3.16 -4.41 -11.00
CA VAL A 2 2.69 -5.40 -12.00
C VAL A 2 3.17 -6.83 -11.70
N LYS A 3 4.47 -7.02 -11.43
CA LYS A 3 5.05 -8.33 -11.05
C LYS A 3 4.34 -8.99 -9.87
N TRP A 4 4.02 -8.23 -8.82
CA TRP A 4 3.32 -8.76 -7.63
C TRP A 4 1.86 -9.09 -7.96
N TYR A 5 1.22 -8.26 -8.78
CA TYR A 5 -0.15 -8.49 -9.23
C TYR A 5 -0.26 -9.80 -10.02
N GLN A 6 0.66 -10.02 -10.97
CA GLN A 6 0.77 -11.28 -11.73
C GLN A 6 0.98 -12.47 -10.81
N LYS A 7 1.96 -12.39 -9.89
CA LYS A 7 2.27 -13.45 -8.92
C LYS A 7 1.07 -13.83 -8.03
N ILE A 8 0.22 -12.86 -7.66
CA ILE A 8 -0.99 -13.12 -6.87
C ILE A 8 -2.03 -13.90 -7.69
N LEU A 9 -2.24 -13.54 -8.95
CA LEU A 9 -3.19 -14.24 -9.83
C LEU A 9 -2.71 -15.64 -10.19
N GLU A 10 -1.41 -15.80 -10.48
CA GLU A 10 -0.80 -17.07 -10.86
C GLU A 10 -0.89 -18.12 -9.76
N LYS A 11 -0.75 -17.70 -8.48
CA LYS A 11 -0.81 -18.62 -7.34
C LYS A 11 -2.17 -19.32 -7.20
N ASP A 12 -3.24 -18.68 -7.63
CA ASP A 12 -4.61 -19.16 -7.49
C ASP A 12 -5.37 -19.16 -8.83
N ILE A 13 -4.66 -19.48 -9.92
CA ILE A 13 -5.16 -19.36 -11.30
C ILE A 13 -6.44 -20.17 -11.55
N ASP A 14 -6.58 -21.36 -10.95
CA ASP A 14 -7.77 -22.20 -11.09
C ASP A 14 -9.01 -21.54 -10.46
N ALA A 15 -8.84 -20.87 -9.32
CA ALA A 15 -9.94 -20.15 -8.68
C ALA A 15 -10.33 -18.91 -9.48
N VAL A 16 -9.36 -18.23 -10.08
CA VAL A 16 -9.59 -17.08 -10.98
C VAL A 16 -10.29 -17.51 -12.27
N ASN A 17 -9.92 -18.66 -12.83
CA ASN A 17 -10.52 -19.24 -14.04
C ASN A 17 -11.87 -19.93 -13.81
N GLY A 18 -12.39 -19.94 -12.57
CA GLY A 18 -13.72 -20.46 -12.25
C GLY A 18 -13.81 -21.97 -12.05
N ALA A 19 -12.68 -22.67 -11.88
CA ALA A 19 -12.61 -24.13 -11.76
C ALA A 19 -12.89 -24.65 -10.32
N GLY A 20 -13.93 -24.15 -9.64
CA GLY A 20 -14.23 -24.54 -8.25
C GLY A 20 -15.72 -24.53 -7.87
N GLY A 21 -16.10 -25.38 -6.91
CA GLY A 21 -17.47 -25.43 -6.36
C GLY A 21 -17.86 -24.15 -5.59
N LYS A 22 -19.16 -23.80 -5.61
CA LYS A 22 -19.70 -22.49 -5.16
C LYS A 22 -19.35 -22.05 -3.72
N ARG A 23 -19.08 -22.97 -2.79
CA ARG A 23 -18.83 -22.63 -1.36
C ARG A 23 -17.35 -22.42 -1.03
N GLU A 24 -16.45 -23.27 -1.52
CA GLU A 24 -15.00 -23.10 -1.32
C GLU A 24 -14.43 -21.89 -2.10
N SER A 25 -15.06 -21.52 -3.23
CA SER A 25 -14.53 -20.42 -4.06
C SER A 25 -14.65 -19.05 -3.36
N LYS A 26 -15.67 -18.80 -2.52
CA LYS A 26 -15.90 -17.46 -1.95
C LYS A 26 -14.75 -17.01 -1.04
N THR A 27 -14.36 -17.81 -0.05
CA THR A 27 -13.29 -17.43 0.89
C THR A 27 -11.94 -17.30 0.18
N ARG A 28 -11.65 -18.21 -0.76
CA ARG A 28 -10.43 -18.17 -1.58
C ARG A 28 -10.37 -16.90 -2.45
N LEU A 29 -11.47 -16.55 -3.13
CA LEU A 29 -11.56 -15.32 -3.92
C LEU A 29 -11.43 -14.06 -3.04
N LEU A 30 -12.00 -14.05 -1.83
CA LEU A 30 -11.84 -12.93 -0.90
C LEU A 30 -10.38 -12.73 -0.48
N ASN A 31 -9.62 -13.81 -0.28
CA ASN A 31 -8.19 -13.72 -0.01
C ASN A 31 -7.40 -13.14 -1.20
N ILE A 32 -7.71 -13.56 -2.42
CA ILE A 32 -7.11 -13.00 -3.64
C ILE A 32 -7.40 -11.50 -3.72
N VAL A 33 -8.67 -11.09 -3.56
CA VAL A 33 -9.07 -9.68 -3.54
C VAL A 33 -8.30 -8.89 -2.48
N MET A 34 -8.10 -9.45 -1.28
CA MET A 34 -7.33 -8.80 -0.24
C MET A 34 -5.86 -8.57 -0.64
N GLN A 35 -5.20 -9.57 -1.24
CA GLN A 35 -3.83 -9.41 -1.71
C GLN A 35 -3.74 -8.41 -2.88
N LEU A 36 -4.69 -8.44 -3.82
CA LEU A 36 -4.74 -7.46 -4.90
C LEU A 36 -4.94 -6.03 -4.36
N ARG A 37 -5.79 -5.84 -3.33
CA ARG A 37 -5.94 -4.55 -2.63
C ARG A 37 -4.63 -4.07 -2.03
N LYS A 38 -3.85 -4.95 -1.38
CA LYS A 38 -2.51 -4.62 -0.88
C LYS A 38 -1.57 -4.20 -2.01
N CYS A 39 -1.54 -4.97 -3.10
CA CYS A 39 -0.70 -4.66 -4.27
C CYS A 39 -1.02 -3.30 -4.89
N CYS A 40 -2.31 -2.93 -4.98
CA CYS A 40 -2.73 -1.62 -5.47
C CYS A 40 -2.32 -0.46 -4.52
N ASN A 41 -2.14 -0.73 -3.24
CA ASN A 41 -1.68 0.26 -2.27
C ASN A 41 -0.16 0.45 -2.34
N HIS A 42 0.61 -0.58 -1.98
CA HIS A 42 2.07 -0.52 -1.99
C HIS A 42 2.68 -1.94 -2.02
N PRO A 43 3.70 -2.23 -2.85
CA PRO A 43 4.37 -3.53 -2.84
C PRO A 43 4.97 -3.92 -1.50
N TYR A 44 5.47 -2.97 -0.71
CA TYR A 44 6.11 -3.27 0.59
C TYR A 44 5.13 -3.75 1.67
N LEU A 45 3.83 -3.82 1.36
CA LEU A 45 2.86 -4.57 2.17
C LEU A 45 3.05 -6.10 2.04
N PHE A 46 3.91 -6.57 1.13
CA PHE A 46 4.35 -7.95 1.04
C PHE A 46 5.77 -8.09 1.57
N GLU A 47 5.98 -9.13 2.38
CA GLU A 47 7.29 -9.47 2.90
C GLU A 47 8.27 -9.82 1.77
N GLY A 48 9.51 -9.33 1.87
CA GLY A 48 10.54 -9.51 0.85
C GLY A 48 10.31 -8.75 -0.46
N ALA A 49 9.33 -7.83 -0.51
CA ALA A 49 9.14 -6.94 -1.66
C ALA A 49 10.07 -5.74 -1.67
N GLU A 50 10.49 -5.28 -0.50
CA GLU A 50 11.44 -4.19 -0.34
C GLU A 50 12.87 -4.68 -0.59
N PRO A 51 13.69 -3.95 -1.36
CA PRO A 51 15.10 -4.28 -1.52
C PRO A 51 15.82 -4.20 -0.17
N GLY A 52 16.44 -5.29 0.27
CA GLY A 52 17.23 -5.31 1.49
C GLY A 52 17.43 -6.71 2.08
N PRO A 53 18.23 -6.83 3.16
CA PRO A 53 18.86 -5.74 3.93
C PRO A 53 20.08 -5.08 3.23
N PRO A 54 20.44 -3.82 3.57
CA PRO A 54 19.77 -2.94 4.55
C PRO A 54 18.51 -2.28 3.97
N TYR A 55 17.48 -2.13 4.81
CA TYR A 55 16.28 -1.36 4.45
C TYR A 55 16.55 0.12 4.66
N THR A 56 16.30 0.92 3.64
CA THR A 56 16.56 2.38 3.64
C THR A 56 15.36 3.12 3.14
N THR A 57 14.98 4.23 3.76
CA THR A 57 13.92 5.09 3.23
C THR A 57 14.50 6.01 2.16
N ASP A 58 14.27 5.68 0.90
CA ASP A 58 14.75 6.45 -0.27
C ASP A 58 13.64 6.57 -1.33
N GLU A 59 13.93 7.19 -2.47
CA GLU A 59 13.01 7.42 -3.60
C GLU A 59 12.31 6.14 -4.09
N HIS A 60 12.88 4.96 -3.82
CA HIS A 60 12.25 3.67 -4.12
C HIS A 60 10.92 3.45 -3.40
N LEU A 61 10.70 4.10 -2.25
CA LEU A 61 9.41 4.12 -1.57
C LEU A 61 8.34 4.80 -2.44
N VAL A 62 8.74 5.79 -3.24
CA VAL A 62 7.83 6.57 -4.10
C VAL A 62 7.63 5.87 -5.45
N TYR A 63 8.72 5.56 -6.18
CA TYR A 63 8.59 5.09 -7.55
C TYR A 63 8.10 3.63 -7.68
N ASN A 64 8.19 2.82 -6.61
CA ASN A 64 7.69 1.44 -6.65
C ASN A 64 6.16 1.32 -6.52
N ALA A 65 5.46 2.43 -6.19
CA ALA A 65 4.01 2.48 -6.09
C ALA A 65 3.42 3.66 -6.87
N GLY A 66 2.53 3.37 -7.82
CA GLY A 66 1.88 4.40 -8.65
C GLY A 66 1.07 5.41 -7.84
N LYS A 67 0.44 4.99 -6.73
CA LYS A 67 -0.25 5.91 -5.81
C LYS A 67 0.74 6.88 -5.15
N MET A 68 1.91 6.41 -4.72
CA MET A 68 2.93 7.25 -4.10
C MET A 68 3.50 8.25 -5.11
N ALA A 69 3.80 7.82 -6.34
CA ALA A 69 4.28 8.72 -7.40
C ALA A 69 3.31 9.87 -7.72
N VAL A 70 2.00 9.63 -7.64
CA VAL A 70 0.98 10.69 -7.81
C VAL A 70 0.86 11.55 -6.56
N LEU A 71 0.83 10.92 -5.38
CA LEU A 71 0.74 11.59 -4.09
C LEU A 71 1.89 12.57 -3.88
N ASP A 72 3.12 12.16 -4.22
CA ASP A 72 4.33 12.96 -4.08
C ASP A 72 4.23 14.30 -4.82
N LYS A 73 3.81 14.26 -6.08
CA LYS A 73 3.58 15.48 -6.88
C LYS A 73 2.41 16.30 -6.36
N LEU A 74 1.35 15.65 -5.89
CA LEU A 74 0.14 16.31 -5.41
C LEU A 74 0.41 17.09 -4.11
N LEU A 75 1.12 16.49 -3.15
CA LEU A 75 1.42 17.12 -1.86
C LEU A 75 2.32 18.34 -2.02
N VAL A 76 3.34 18.27 -2.86
CA VAL A 76 4.20 19.42 -3.19
C VAL A 76 3.37 20.59 -3.73
N ARG A 77 2.42 20.32 -4.63
CA ARG A 77 1.53 21.35 -5.18
C ARG A 77 0.62 21.95 -4.10
N LEU A 78 0.00 21.12 -3.28
CA LEU A 78 -0.95 21.57 -2.25
C LEU A 78 -0.26 22.40 -1.16
N GLN A 79 0.95 22.00 -0.75
CA GLN A 79 1.74 22.76 0.21
C GLN A 79 2.14 24.14 -0.32
N LYS A 80 2.57 24.24 -1.59
CA LYS A 80 2.87 25.52 -2.24
C LYS A 80 1.66 26.47 -2.28
N GLN A 81 0.46 25.92 -2.29
CA GLN A 81 -0.80 26.68 -2.27
C GLN A 81 -1.28 27.02 -0.84
N GLY A 82 -0.57 26.59 0.20
CA GLY A 82 -0.98 26.76 1.59
C GLY A 82 -2.15 25.86 2.03
N SER A 83 -2.46 24.81 1.26
CA SER A 83 -3.53 23.85 1.61
C SER A 83 -3.06 22.84 2.65
N ARG A 84 -4.00 22.35 3.47
CA ARG A 84 -3.79 21.20 4.38
C ARG A 84 -4.53 19.98 3.85
N VAL A 85 -3.96 18.80 4.07
CA VAL A 85 -4.43 17.53 3.49
C VAL A 85 -4.69 16.52 4.60
N LEU A 86 -5.78 15.75 4.46
CA LEU A 86 -6.04 14.56 5.27
C LEU A 86 -5.94 13.33 4.35
N ILE A 87 -5.18 12.33 4.78
CA ILE A 87 -5.00 11.07 4.05
C ILE A 87 -5.65 9.95 4.84
N PHE A 88 -6.60 9.25 4.22
CA PHE A 88 -7.28 8.11 4.82
C PHE A 88 -6.83 6.81 4.16
N SER A 89 -6.66 5.77 4.99
CA SER A 89 -6.34 4.42 4.53
C SER A 89 -7.19 3.39 5.28
N GLN A 90 -7.56 2.33 4.58
CA GLN A 90 -8.20 1.15 5.18
C GLN A 90 -7.19 0.21 5.85
N MET A 91 -5.89 0.38 5.61
CA MET A 91 -4.83 -0.46 6.15
C MET A 91 -3.88 0.40 6.99
N SER A 92 -3.79 0.14 8.30
CA SER A 92 -2.84 0.82 9.20
C SER A 92 -1.39 0.62 8.73
N ARG A 93 -1.04 -0.57 8.22
CA ARG A 93 0.27 -0.84 7.62
C ARG A 93 0.64 0.03 6.43
N LEU A 94 -0.35 0.61 5.73
CA LEU A 94 -0.08 1.61 4.70
C LEU A 94 0.21 2.99 5.31
N LEU A 95 -0.34 3.28 6.48
CA LEU A 95 -0.01 4.50 7.23
C LEU A 95 1.44 4.45 7.71
N ASP A 96 1.96 3.28 8.11
CA ASP A 96 3.38 3.10 8.42
C ASP A 96 4.28 3.51 7.24
N ILE A 97 3.96 3.05 6.03
CA ILE A 97 4.67 3.42 4.79
C ILE A 97 4.57 4.94 4.52
N LEU A 98 3.41 5.53 4.76
CA LEU A 98 3.20 6.98 4.60
C LEU A 98 3.97 7.78 5.65
N GLU A 99 4.19 7.20 6.82
CA GLU A 99 4.97 7.79 7.92
C GLU A 99 6.43 7.95 7.52
N ASP A 100 7.05 6.86 7.05
CA ASP A 100 8.42 6.86 6.53
C ASP A 100 8.57 7.86 5.37
N TYR A 101 7.58 7.90 4.48
CA TYR A 101 7.54 8.88 3.38
C TYR A 101 7.46 10.32 3.87
N CYS A 102 6.63 10.62 4.88
CA CYS A 102 6.52 11.95 5.45
C CYS A 102 7.83 12.39 6.11
N VAL A 103 8.50 11.48 6.84
CA VAL A 103 9.83 11.75 7.42
C VAL A 103 10.85 12.01 6.31
N PHE A 104 10.88 11.19 5.26
CA PHE A 104 11.78 11.35 4.12
C PHE A 104 11.59 12.69 3.38
N ARG A 105 10.35 13.17 3.26
CA ARG A 105 10.02 14.45 2.62
C ARG A 105 9.95 15.65 3.57
N ASP A 106 10.28 15.47 4.85
CA ASP A 106 10.20 16.48 5.92
C ASP A 106 8.78 17.11 6.06
N TYR A 107 7.74 16.29 5.91
CA TYR A 107 6.37 16.69 6.18
C TYR A 107 6.03 16.50 7.66
N LYS A 108 5.58 17.57 8.31
CA LYS A 108 4.96 17.48 9.64
C LYS A 108 3.58 16.83 9.50
N TYR A 109 3.32 15.79 10.28
CA TYR A 109 2.07 15.05 10.26
C TYR A 109 1.61 14.70 11.67
N CYS A 110 0.32 14.35 11.77
CA CYS A 110 -0.25 13.63 12.91
C CYS A 110 -0.91 12.35 12.37
N ARG A 111 -0.99 11.32 13.21
CA ARG A 111 -1.59 10.03 12.84
C ARG A 111 -2.63 9.61 13.88
N ILE A 112 -3.76 9.09 13.40
CA ILE A 112 -4.79 8.44 14.20
C ILE A 112 -5.13 7.13 13.48
N ASP A 113 -4.99 6.00 14.16
CA ASP A 113 -5.18 4.66 13.56
C ASP A 113 -6.05 3.72 14.41
N GLY A 114 -6.75 4.26 15.40
CA GLY A 114 -7.67 3.52 16.26
C GLY A 114 -7.00 2.64 17.32
N GLY A 115 -5.68 2.46 17.26
CA GLY A 115 -4.85 1.93 18.34
C GLY A 115 -4.20 3.03 19.19
N THR A 116 -4.34 4.29 18.78
CA THR A 116 -3.82 5.46 19.48
C THR A 116 -4.49 5.56 20.87
N ALA A 117 -3.68 5.51 21.93
CA ALA A 117 -4.18 5.60 23.30
C ALA A 117 -4.92 6.92 23.54
N HIS A 118 -5.98 6.87 24.33
CA HIS A 118 -6.75 8.04 24.76
C HIS A 118 -6.09 8.59 26.03
N GLU A 119 -5.30 9.66 25.90
CA GLU A 119 -4.89 10.52 27.01
C GLU A 119 -5.41 11.94 26.77
#